data_AF-A0A9E8MZF1-F1
#
_entry.id   AF-A0A9E8MZF1-F1
#
_cell.length_a   1.000
_cell.length_b   1.000
_cell.length_c   1.000
_cell.angle_alpha   90.00
_cell.angle_beta   90.00
_cell.angle_gamma   90.00
#
_symmetry.space_group_name_H-M   'P 1'
#
loop_
_entity.id
_entity.type
_entity.pdbx_description
1 polymer ?
#
loop_
_entity_poly.entity_id
_entity_poly.type
_entity_poly.pdbx_seq_one_letter_code
_entity_poly.pdbx_strand_id
1 'polypeptide(L)'
;MYFKSYHMFGKKQTKPQIDQEQFELIQNAQRRVKQKKRLYIHFVIFLIGAVFLIVANTLLGIGKDLKIFGLDWFVIAISLWLFFFLYHVFNVFITNKFMGAAWEKAQLDKLVVKQQLRIEKIKANLKQEAPLGS
;
A
#
# COMPACT_ATOMS: atom_id res chain seq x y z
N MET A 1 -41.91 -54.28 1.53
CA MET A 1 -40.92 -53.50 0.75
C MET A 1 -40.84 -52.12 1.39
N TYR A 2 -39.83 -51.89 2.24
CA TYR A 2 -39.72 -50.65 3.04
C TYR A 2 -38.85 -49.63 2.33
N PHE A 3 -39.40 -48.45 2.02
CA PHE A 3 -38.69 -47.33 1.43
C PHE A 3 -38.30 -46.34 2.54
N LYS A 4 -37.02 -46.32 2.93
CA LYS A 4 -36.50 -45.37 3.93
C LYS A 4 -35.96 -44.14 3.20
N SER A 5 -36.78 -43.09 3.16
CA SER A 5 -36.37 -41.78 2.66
C SER A 5 -35.41 -41.13 3.66
N TYR A 6 -34.14 -40.99 3.29
CA TYR A 6 -33.17 -40.24 4.08
C TYR A 6 -33.20 -38.78 3.65
N HIS A 7 -33.86 -37.95 4.47
CA HIS A 7 -33.73 -36.50 4.40
C HIS A 7 -32.32 -36.10 4.84
N MET A 8 -31.41 -35.90 3.89
CA MET A 8 -30.11 -35.29 4.17
C MET A 8 -30.31 -33.78 4.30
N PHE A 9 -30.31 -33.29 5.55
CA PHE A 9 -30.22 -31.86 5.85
C PHE A 9 -28.90 -31.33 5.26
N GLY A 10 -28.99 -30.65 4.11
CA GLY A 10 -27.88 -29.88 3.56
C GLY A 10 -27.52 -28.77 4.54
N LYS A 11 -26.40 -28.92 5.26
CA LYS A 11 -25.81 -27.82 6.03
C LYS A 11 -25.57 -26.67 5.06
N LYS A 12 -26.29 -25.55 5.22
CA LYS A 12 -26.01 -24.33 4.46
C LYS A 12 -24.56 -23.95 4.79
N GLN A 13 -23.68 -24.00 3.79
CA GLN A 13 -22.31 -23.54 3.91
C GLN A 13 -22.36 -22.04 4.19
N THR A 14 -22.17 -21.65 5.45
CA THR A 14 -21.91 -20.28 5.84
C THR A 14 -20.64 -19.86 5.11
N LYS A 15 -20.76 -19.00 4.08
CA LYS A 15 -19.59 -18.48 3.35
C LYS A 15 -18.60 -17.90 4.38
N PRO A 16 -17.31 -18.26 4.35
CA PRO A 16 -16.45 -18.08 5.50
C PRO A 16 -15.96 -16.63 5.51
N GLN A 17 -16.40 -15.82 6.47
CA GLN A 17 -15.74 -14.53 6.74
C GLN A 17 -14.25 -14.73 7.07
N ILE A 18 -13.89 -15.90 7.61
CA ILE A 18 -12.52 -16.36 7.84
C ILE A 18 -11.68 -16.31 6.54
N ASP A 19 -12.23 -16.69 5.39
CA ASP A 19 -11.47 -16.74 4.12
C ASP A 19 -11.11 -15.33 3.62
N GLN A 20 -11.98 -14.35 3.82
CA GLN A 20 -11.75 -12.98 3.36
C GLN A 20 -10.65 -12.30 4.16
N GLU A 21 -10.63 -12.47 5.49
CA GLU A 21 -9.58 -11.91 6.34
C GLU A 21 -8.22 -12.57 6.08
N GLN A 22 -8.19 -13.89 5.91
CA GLN A 22 -6.97 -14.61 5.55
C GLN A 22 -6.42 -14.17 4.18
N PHE A 23 -7.31 -13.97 3.20
CA PHE A 23 -6.95 -13.47 1.88
C PHE A 23 -6.34 -12.05 1.94
N GLU A 24 -6.90 -11.16 2.75
CA GLU A 24 -6.36 -9.81 2.95
C GLU A 24 -4.98 -9.82 3.63
N LEU A 25 -4.76 -10.68 4.63
CA LEU A 25 -3.46 -10.84 5.29
C LEU A 25 -2.39 -11.30 4.28
N ILE A 26 -2.72 -12.29 3.44
CA ILE A 26 -1.81 -12.80 2.40
C ILE A 26 -1.49 -11.71 1.37
N GLN A 27 -2.50 -10.98 0.87
CA GLN A 27 -2.27 -9.89 -0.07
C GLN A 27 -1.38 -8.79 0.52
N ASN A 28 -1.63 -8.41 1.78
CA ASN A 28 -0.82 -7.41 2.46
C ASN A 28 0.63 -7.88 2.61
N ALA A 29 0.86 -9.13 3.03
CA ALA A 29 2.20 -9.71 3.11
C ALA A 29 2.91 -9.72 1.75
N GLN A 30 2.23 -10.16 0.69
CA GLN A 30 2.77 -10.16 -0.69
C GLN A 30 3.14 -8.75 -1.16
N ARG A 31 2.28 -7.75 -0.91
CA ARG A 31 2.56 -6.35 -1.23
C ARG A 31 3.83 -5.87 -0.54
N ARG A 32 4.01 -6.19 0.75
CA ARG A 32 5.21 -5.81 1.54
C ARG A 32 6.48 -6.47 1.00
N VAL A 33 6.41 -7.74 0.61
CA VAL A 33 7.54 -8.45 -0.02
C VAL A 33 7.90 -7.80 -1.36
N LYS A 34 6.91 -7.51 -2.21
CA LYS A 34 7.12 -6.87 -3.52
C LYS A 34 7.73 -5.46 -3.39
N GLN A 35 7.29 -4.68 -2.41
CA GLN A 35 7.85 -3.35 -2.12
C GLN A 35 9.34 -3.43 -1.75
N LYS A 36 9.70 -4.35 -0.84
CA LYS A 36 11.11 -4.57 -0.45
C LYS A 36 11.94 -5.04 -1.64
N LYS A 37 11.44 -6.00 -2.42
CA LYS A 37 12.12 -6.49 -3.63
C LYS A 37 12.39 -5.35 -4.63
N ARG A 38 11.41 -4.48 -4.87
CA ARG A 38 11.58 -3.32 -5.76
C ARG A 38 12.66 -2.37 -5.25
N LEU A 39 12.74 -2.13 -3.94
CA LEU A 39 13.79 -1.31 -3.35
C LEU A 39 15.18 -1.90 -3.61
N TYR A 40 15.35 -3.21 -3.42
CA TYR A 40 16.63 -3.88 -3.71
C TYR A 40 17.00 -3.79 -5.19
N ILE A 41 16.05 -3.99 -6.10
CA ILE A 41 16.30 -3.84 -7.54
C ILE A 41 16.73 -2.39 -7.85
N HIS A 42 16.03 -1.39 -7.31
CA HIS A 42 16.39 0.01 -7.52
C HIS A 42 17.78 0.35 -6.95
N PHE A 43 18.14 -0.22 -5.79
CA PHE A 43 19.47 -0.08 -5.21
C PHE A 43 20.56 -0.64 -6.13
N VAL A 44 20.36 -1.85 -6.67
CA VAL A 44 21.33 -2.46 -7.61
C VAL A 44 21.47 -1.64 -8.88
N ILE A 45 20.36 -1.17 -9.45
CA ILE A 45 20.38 -0.29 -10.64
C ILE A 45 21.11 1.02 -10.32
N PHE A 46 20.89 1.61 -9.14
CA PHE A 46 21.60 2.81 -8.70
C PHE A 46 23.11 2.59 -8.63
N LEU A 47 23.57 1.47 -8.04
CA LEU A 47 25.00 1.16 -7.97
C LEU A 47 25.62 1.01 -9.36
N ILE A 48 24.99 0.22 -10.23
CA ILE A 48 25.47 0.01 -11.60
C ILE A 48 25.48 1.33 -12.37
N GLY A 49 24.42 2.13 -12.26
CA GLY A 49 24.31 3.43 -12.89
C GLY A 49 25.36 4.42 -12.40
N ALA A 50 25.63 4.47 -11.09
CA ALA A 50 26.65 5.34 -10.52
C ALA A 50 28.06 4.98 -11.03
N VAL A 51 28.41 3.68 -11.05
CA VAL A 51 29.68 3.20 -11.61
C VAL A 51 29.78 3.57 -13.10
N PHE A 52 28.69 3.37 -13.86
CA PHE A 52 28.65 3.72 -15.27
C PHE A 52 28.87 5.21 -15.52
N LEU A 53 28.25 6.09 -14.74
CA LEU A 53 28.42 7.55 -14.85
C LEU A 53 29.86 7.98 -14.52
N ILE A 54 30.48 7.38 -13.50
CA ILE A 54 31.88 7.63 -13.16
C ILE A 54 32.79 7.21 -14.32
N VAL A 55 32.60 6.01 -14.87
CA VAL A 55 33.38 5.50 -16.00
C VAL A 55 33.18 6.37 -17.26
N ALA A 56 31.95 6.78 -17.55
CA ALA A 56 31.64 7.65 -18.67
C ALA A 56 32.41 8.98 -18.61
N ASN A 57 32.52 9.58 -17.43
CA ASN A 57 33.28 10.81 -17.26
C ASN A 57 34.80 10.57 -17.25
N THR A 58 35.27 9.57 -16.50
CA THR A 58 36.72 9.36 -16.25
C THR A 58 37.46 8.66 -17.37
N LEU A 59 36.85 7.65 -18.00
CA LEU A 59 37.49 6.84 -19.05
C LEU A 59 37.10 7.32 -20.45
N LEU A 60 35.85 7.71 -20.66
CA LEU A 60 35.36 8.13 -21.97
C LEU A 60 35.38 9.66 -22.16
N GLY A 61 35.67 10.43 -21.11
CA GLY A 61 35.75 11.89 -21.15
C GLY A 61 34.41 12.60 -21.37
N ILE A 62 33.28 11.89 -21.21
CA ILE A 62 31.94 12.44 -21.45
C ILE A 62 31.64 13.51 -20.41
N GLY A 63 31.45 14.76 -20.87
CA GLY A 63 31.12 15.87 -20.00
C GLY A 63 32.25 16.30 -19.06
N LYS A 64 33.52 15.94 -19.33
CA LYS A 64 34.66 16.23 -18.42
C LYS A 64 34.80 17.71 -18.03
N ASP A 65 34.42 18.61 -18.94
CA ASP A 65 34.51 20.07 -18.75
C ASP A 65 33.18 20.66 -18.21
N LEU A 66 32.12 19.84 -18.15
CA LEU A 66 30.82 20.24 -17.64
C LEU A 66 30.83 20.19 -16.12
N LYS A 67 30.90 21.38 -15.51
CA LYS A 67 30.76 21.56 -14.07
C LYS A 67 29.47 22.29 -13.73
N ILE A 68 28.76 21.76 -12.75
CA ILE A 68 27.52 22.33 -12.23
C ILE A 68 27.80 22.67 -10.77
N PHE A 69 27.68 23.96 -10.42
CA PHE A 69 28.08 24.48 -9.09
C PHE A 69 29.54 24.16 -8.70
N GLY A 70 30.44 24.11 -9.69
CA GLY A 70 31.87 23.79 -9.47
C GLY A 70 32.17 22.29 -9.27
N LEU A 71 31.15 21.43 -9.28
CA LEU A 71 31.27 19.98 -9.19
C LEU A 71 31.12 19.36 -10.58
N ASP A 72 31.80 18.24 -10.82
CA ASP A 72 31.65 17.50 -12.07
C ASP A 72 30.20 17.02 -12.21
N TRP A 73 29.67 17.09 -13.44
CA TRP A 73 28.26 16.79 -13.71
C TRP A 73 27.81 15.41 -13.17
N PHE A 74 28.68 14.40 -13.20
CA PHE A 74 28.36 13.04 -12.74
C PHE A 74 28.16 13.00 -11.22
N VAL A 75 28.85 13.86 -10.45
CA VAL A 75 28.67 14.00 -9.00
C VAL A 75 27.27 14.53 -8.68
N ILE A 76 26.83 15.55 -9.43
CA ILE A 76 25.48 16.10 -9.30
C ILE A 76 24.43 15.06 -9.73
N ALA A 77 24.66 14.35 -10.83
CA ALA A 77 23.76 13.31 -11.32
C ALA A 77 23.59 12.17 -10.28
N ILE A 78 24.69 11.67 -9.72
CA ILE A 78 24.66 10.64 -8.67
C ILE A 78 23.98 11.17 -7.41
N SER A 79 24.26 12.42 -7.01
CA SER A 79 23.65 13.04 -5.82
C SER A 79 22.13 13.19 -5.96
N LEU A 80 21.65 13.66 -7.11
CA LEU A 80 20.21 13.76 -7.39
C LEU A 80 19.57 12.37 -7.40
N TRP A 81 20.19 11.39 -8.04
CA TRP A 81 19.65 10.03 -8.06
C TRP A 81 19.65 9.39 -6.66
N LEU A 82 20.68 9.64 -5.86
CA LEU A 82 20.75 9.21 -4.47
C LEU A 82 19.62 9.82 -3.65
N PHE A 83 19.28 11.09 -3.86
CA PHE A 83 18.13 11.72 -3.18
C PHE A 83 16.82 10.98 -3.47
N PHE A 84 16.55 10.64 -4.74
CA PHE A 84 15.38 9.84 -5.10
C PHE A 84 15.43 8.43 -4.49
N PHE A 85 16.60 7.81 -4.44
CA PHE A 85 16.79 6.52 -3.78
C PHE A 85 16.46 6.61 -2.29
N LEU A 86 16.97 7.61 -1.58
CA LEU A 86 16.67 7.84 -0.17
C LEU A 86 15.18 8.05 0.06
N TYR A 87 14.52 8.91 -0.73
CA TYR A 87 13.07 9.07 -0.69
C TYR A 87 12.35 7.73 -0.85
N HIS A 88 12.80 6.87 -1.77
CA HIS A 88 12.25 5.55 -1.98
C HIS A 88 12.42 4.63 -0.74
N VAL A 89 13.61 4.63 -0.12
CA VAL A 89 13.90 3.92 1.14
C VAL A 89 12.94 4.38 2.25
N PHE A 90 12.86 5.70 2.48
CA PHE A 90 11.99 6.29 3.51
C PHE A 90 10.53 5.90 3.29
N ASN A 91 10.03 5.96 2.05
CA ASN A 91 8.66 5.57 1.73
C ASN A 91 8.38 4.09 2.02
N VAL A 92 9.30 3.19 1.67
CA VAL A 92 9.12 1.73 1.87
C VAL A 92 9.20 1.34 3.35
N PHE A 93 10.15 1.90 4.11
CA PHE A 93 10.40 1.51 5.50
C PHE A 93 9.60 2.31 6.54
N ILE A 94 9.37 3.60 6.32
CA ILE A 94 8.65 4.47 7.26
C ILE A 94 7.19 4.60 6.82
N THR A 95 6.93 5.27 5.69
CA THR A 95 5.57 5.65 5.28
C THR A 95 4.65 4.44 5.16
N ASN A 96 5.07 3.39 4.43
CA ASN A 96 4.25 2.19 4.27
C ASN A 96 4.14 1.33 5.54
N LYS A 97 5.03 1.52 6.53
CA LYS A 97 4.93 0.84 7.84
C LYS A 97 3.89 1.52 8.72
N PHE A 98 3.82 2.86 8.68
CA PHE A 98 2.92 3.65 9.52
C PHE A 98 1.54 3.89 8.88
N MET A 99 1.50 4.26 7.60
CA MET A 99 0.29 4.52 6.79
C MET A 99 0.14 3.48 5.67
N GLY A 100 0.29 2.21 6.02
CA GLY A 100 0.00 1.11 5.09
C GLY A 100 -1.50 0.78 4.99
N ALA A 101 -1.85 -0.17 4.14
CA ALA A 101 -3.24 -0.59 3.91
C ALA A 101 -4.02 -0.97 5.19
N ALA A 102 -3.35 -1.55 6.18
CA ALA A 102 -3.97 -1.88 7.47
C ALA A 102 -4.35 -0.62 8.27
N TRP A 103 -3.51 0.42 8.25
CA TRP A 103 -3.82 1.69 8.89
C TRP A 103 -4.97 2.39 8.17
N GLU A 104 -4.96 2.38 6.84
CA GLU A 104 -6.02 2.96 6.00
C GLU A 104 -7.38 2.29 6.29
N LYS A 105 -7.41 0.95 6.33
CA LYS A 105 -8.61 0.19 6.70
C LYS A 105 -9.11 0.57 8.09
N ALA A 106 -8.22 0.69 9.08
CA ALA A 106 -8.59 1.11 10.43
C ALA A 106 -9.16 2.55 10.48
N GLN A 107 -8.71 3.46 9.62
CA GLN A 107 -9.30 4.80 9.51
C GLN A 107 -10.66 4.78 8.84
N LEU A 108 -10.82 3.99 7.77
CA LEU A 108 -12.08 3.80 7.07
C LEU A 108 -13.16 3.23 7.99
N ASP A 109 -12.84 2.17 8.74
CA ASP A 109 -13.79 1.54 9.68
C ASP A 109 -14.26 2.54 10.73
N LYS A 110 -13.37 3.39 11.26
CA LYS A 110 -13.73 4.48 12.18
C LYS A 110 -14.70 5.48 11.54
N LEU A 111 -14.50 5.83 10.27
CA LEU A 111 -15.37 6.76 9.55
C LEU A 111 -16.75 6.15 9.27
N VAL A 112 -16.80 4.89 8.87
CA VAL A 112 -18.06 4.16 8.61
C VAL A 112 -18.92 4.09 9.88
N VAL A 113 -18.32 3.72 11.02
CA VAL A 113 -19.03 3.70 12.31
C VAL A 113 -19.60 5.08 12.65
N LYS A 114 -18.83 6.15 12.43
CA LYS A 114 -19.29 7.53 12.67
C LYS A 114 -20.47 7.92 11.79
N GLN A 115 -20.44 7.53 10.52
CA GLN A 115 -21.53 7.76 9.57
C GLN A 115 -22.79 6.99 9.95
N GLN A 116 -22.65 5.72 10.33
CA GLN A 116 -23.77 4.89 10.77
C GLN A 116 -24.48 5.48 11.99
N LEU A 117 -23.71 5.90 13.01
CA LEU A 117 -24.26 6.57 14.20
C LEU A 117 -25.01 7.87 13.83
N ARG A 118 -24.53 8.62 12.85
CA ARG A 118 -25.20 9.85 12.37
C ARG A 118 -26.53 9.52 11.69
N ILE A 119 -26.57 8.47 10.87
CA ILE A 119 -27.79 7.99 10.22
C ILE A 119 -28.82 7.55 11.26
N GLU A 120 -28.40 6.82 12.28
CA GLU A 120 -29.29 6.37 13.36
C GLU A 120 -29.90 7.53 14.14
N LYS A 121 -29.10 8.56 14.46
CA LYS A 121 -29.60 9.80 15.09
C LYS A 121 -30.64 10.51 14.22
N ILE A 122 -30.38 10.65 12.92
CA ILE A 122 -31.33 11.27 11.99
C ILE A 122 -32.63 10.46 11.95
N LYS A 123 -32.56 9.13 11.86
CA LYS A 123 -33.73 8.24 11.89
C LYS A 123 -34.53 8.34 13.19
N ALA A 124 -33.85 8.49 14.33
CA ALA A 124 -34.49 8.65 15.63
C ALA A 124 -35.25 9.99 15.73
N ASN A 125 -34.62 11.09 15.29
CA ASN A 125 -35.27 12.41 15.26
C ASN A 125 -36.50 12.42 14.36
N LEU A 126 -36.41 11.84 13.15
CA LEU A 126 -37.55 11.75 12.23
C LEU A 126 -38.75 10.99 12.81
N LYS A 127 -38.50 9.91 13.58
CA LYS A 127 -39.57 9.16 14.27
C LYS A 127 -40.20 9.96 15.41
N GLN A 128 -39.44 10.85 16.04
CA GLN A 128 -39.91 11.70 17.14
C GLN A 128 -40.69 12.93 16.63
N GLU A 129 -40.43 13.37 15.40
CA GLU A 129 -41.18 14.44 14.72
C GLU A 129 -42.44 13.93 13.98
N ALA A 130 -42.49 12.64 13.62
CA ALA A 130 -43.65 11.99 13.00
C ALA A 130 -44.87 11.55 13.89
N PRO A 131 -44.96 11.74 15.23
CA PRO A 131 -46.14 11.30 15.99
C PRO A 131 -47.41 12.19 15.90
N LEU A 132 -47.49 13.20 15.02
CA LEU A 132 -48.67 14.07 14.90
C LEU A 132 -49.19 14.14 13.46
N GLY A 133 -49.60 12.98 12.94
CA GLY A 133 -50.19 12.85 11.61
C GLY A 133 -51.02 11.58 11.46
N SER A 134 -51.96 11.36 12.39
CA SER A 134 -53.10 10.44 12.25
C SER A 134 -54.32 11.04 12.93
#